data_AF-A0A4Z1IHM5-F1
#
_entry.id   AF-A0A4Z1IHM5-F1
#
_cell.length_a   1.000
_cell.length_b   1.000
_cell.length_c   1.000
_cell.angle_alpha   90.00
_cell.angle_beta   90.00
_cell.angle_gamma   90.00
#
_symmetry.space_group_name_H-M   'P 1'
#
loop_
_entity.id
_entity.type
_entity.pdbx_description
1 polymer ?
#
loop_
_entity_poly.entity_id
_entity_poly.type
_entity_poly.pdbx_seq_one_letter_code
_entity_poly.pdbx_strand_id
1 'polypeptide(L)'
;MILNLFTVRNIAPRKNLNIHRIFYNSQAQFSASGKVTITMPPRSSKSTDDVLPSPSQFTRPPPSQYYTYRIQRGEQGVLTYEPYKSYLLPLWRFRTPSIAEKSSNALYGEFLRFYKEDDFVGMDMSRKFIQMGMTRSKRYANHKGGRKYDIGKDGEKVEIEKSQGHEGQEDKLIASGIFKEMWERCRGHEGYKALKEKFQMELKDWISVHREKTQNDKERFKVNEREQSEEARYIKQEGEEVGDLKDCRQRKRPWSEIKEEQKMKKEDSVEETSSNPRMKRKRIDL
;
A
#
# COMPACT_ATOMS: atom_id res chain seq x y z
N MET A 1 12.57 -58.57 24.50
CA MET A 1 13.83 -57.92 24.96
C MET A 1 14.25 -57.02 23.81
N ILE A 2 14.27 -55.68 23.83
CA ILE A 2 14.70 -54.68 24.83
C ILE A 2 13.89 -53.39 24.50
N LEU A 3 12.89 -53.02 25.31
CA LEU A 3 12.85 -51.86 26.23
C LEU A 3 13.22 -50.49 25.64
N ASN A 4 12.20 -49.61 25.63
CA ASN A 4 12.24 -48.16 25.52
C ASN A 4 13.21 -47.51 26.52
N LEU A 5 13.95 -46.49 26.08
CA LEU A 5 14.50 -45.46 26.96
C LEU A 5 14.16 -44.06 26.43
N PHE A 6 13.12 -43.50 27.02
CA PHE A 6 12.97 -42.06 27.21
C PHE A 6 14.14 -41.54 28.05
N THR A 7 14.73 -40.41 27.70
CA THR A 7 15.55 -39.62 28.64
C THR A 7 15.25 -38.15 28.44
N VAL A 8 14.26 -37.69 29.20
CA VAL A 8 13.94 -36.29 29.45
C VAL A 8 15.05 -35.71 30.34
N ARG A 9 15.81 -34.75 29.82
CA ARG A 9 16.76 -33.97 30.64
C ARG A 9 16.02 -32.78 31.24
N ASN A 10 15.80 -32.85 32.55
CA ASN A 10 15.33 -31.77 33.41
C ASN A 10 16.32 -30.59 33.40
N ILE A 11 15.84 -29.39 33.08
CA ILE A 11 16.58 -28.14 33.22
C ILE A 11 16.05 -27.43 34.47
N ALA A 12 16.93 -27.23 35.44
CA ALA A 12 16.64 -26.55 36.70
C ALA A 12 16.41 -25.03 36.53
N PRO A 13 15.57 -24.40 37.38
CA PRO A 13 15.27 -22.97 37.29
C PRO A 13 16.40 -22.10 37.86
N ARG A 14 16.80 -21.06 37.12
CA ARG A 14 17.77 -20.06 37.60
C ARG A 14 17.07 -18.97 38.43
N LYS A 15 17.82 -18.56 39.45
CA LYS A 15 17.43 -17.78 40.63
C LYS A 15 17.12 -16.31 40.31
N ASN A 16 16.10 -15.79 40.99
CA ASN A 16 15.78 -14.37 41.13
C ASN A 16 16.95 -13.60 41.76
N LEU A 17 17.34 -12.48 41.15
CA LEU A 17 18.17 -11.46 41.78
C LEU A 17 17.41 -10.13 41.79
N ASN A 18 17.00 -9.77 43.00
CA ASN A 18 16.41 -8.50 43.41
C ASN A 18 17.56 -7.51 43.62
N ILE A 19 17.58 -6.38 42.90
CA ILE A 19 18.58 -5.32 43.12
C ILE A 19 17.85 -4.01 43.42
N HIS A 20 18.21 -3.48 44.58
CA HIS A 20 17.61 -2.35 45.26
C HIS A 20 17.79 -1.00 44.54
N ARG A 21 16.70 -0.25 44.65
CA ARG A 21 16.50 1.21 44.58
C ARG A 21 17.70 2.03 45.10
N ILE A 22 18.38 2.75 44.22
CA ILE A 22 19.30 3.84 44.59
C ILE A 22 18.57 5.17 44.40
N PHE A 23 18.33 5.85 45.52
CA PHE A 23 17.88 7.24 45.60
C PHE A 23 19.07 8.14 45.29
N TYR A 24 18.98 8.99 44.26
CA TYR A 24 19.89 10.12 44.09
C TYR A 24 19.12 11.43 44.31
N ASN A 25 19.55 12.12 45.35
CA ASN A 25 19.15 13.46 45.75
C ASN A 25 19.95 14.46 44.89
N SER A 26 19.31 15.44 44.28
CA SER A 26 20.01 16.55 43.62
C SER A 26 19.25 17.85 43.88
N GLN A 27 19.80 18.68 44.75
CA GLN A 27 19.40 20.07 44.92
C GLN A 27 19.96 20.85 43.74
N ALA A 28 19.09 21.56 43.01
CA ALA A 28 19.47 22.53 42.00
C ALA A 28 19.49 23.94 42.62
N GLN A 29 20.65 24.59 42.60
CA GLN A 29 20.72 26.05 42.74
C GLN A 29 20.70 26.69 41.36
N PHE A 30 19.89 27.74 41.23
CA PHE A 30 19.77 28.58 40.04
C PHE A 30 20.91 29.60 40.01
N SER A 31 21.58 29.75 38.87
CA SER A 31 22.32 30.97 38.53
C SER A 31 22.10 31.35 37.07
N ALA A 32 21.76 32.62 36.88
CA ALA A 32 21.33 33.22 35.64
C ALA A 32 22.48 33.42 34.64
N SER A 33 22.31 32.97 33.40
CA SER A 33 22.78 33.67 32.21
C SER A 33 22.03 33.16 30.97
N GLY A 34 21.43 34.09 30.22
CA GLY A 34 20.59 33.79 29.07
C GLY A 34 21.40 33.30 27.88
N LYS A 35 21.29 32.01 27.57
CA LYS A 35 21.45 31.45 26.23
C LYS A 35 20.35 30.42 26.01
N VAL A 36 19.46 30.68 25.05
CA VAL A 36 18.44 29.71 24.62
C VAL A 36 19.14 28.65 23.76
N THR A 37 19.74 27.66 24.40
CA THR A 37 20.00 26.36 23.76
C THR A 37 18.68 25.62 23.65
N ILE A 38 18.21 25.37 22.43
CA ILE A 38 17.15 24.39 22.18
C ILE A 38 17.76 23.01 22.47
N THR A 39 17.73 22.61 23.74
CA THR A 39 18.10 21.26 24.15
C THR A 39 16.97 20.35 23.69
N MET A 40 17.17 19.67 22.56
CA MET A 40 16.34 18.54 22.14
C MET A 40 16.18 17.59 23.34
N PRO A 41 14.95 17.13 23.66
CA PRO A 41 14.78 16.21 24.77
C PRO A 41 15.62 14.95 24.52
N PRO A 42 16.30 14.40 25.56
CA PRO A 42 17.02 13.16 25.42
C PRO A 42 16.04 12.09 24.94
N ARG A 43 16.41 11.40 23.86
CA ARG A 43 15.64 10.32 23.25
C ARG A 43 15.35 9.28 24.35
N SER A 44 14.09 9.15 24.72
CA SER A 44 13.61 8.18 25.73
C SER A 44 14.25 6.81 25.51
N SER A 45 14.97 6.31 26.52
CA SER A 45 15.69 5.04 26.51
C SER A 45 14.80 3.80 26.74
N LYS A 46 13.47 3.92 26.62
CA LYS A 46 12.59 2.75 26.59
C LYS A 46 12.67 2.09 25.20
N SER A 47 13.37 0.96 25.14
CA SER A 47 13.65 0.15 23.95
C SER A 47 12.40 -0.57 23.39
N THR A 48 11.41 0.19 22.92
CA THR A 48 10.30 -0.36 22.11
C THR A 48 10.72 -0.66 20.67
N ASP A 49 11.97 -0.39 20.31
CA ASP A 49 12.51 -0.48 18.93
C ASP A 49 12.51 -1.93 18.37
N ASP A 50 12.41 -2.96 19.22
CA ASP A 50 12.54 -4.37 18.81
C ASP A 50 11.22 -5.10 18.57
N VAL A 51 10.07 -4.42 18.69
CA VAL A 51 8.74 -4.99 18.41
C VAL A 51 8.31 -4.59 17.00
N LEU A 52 7.97 -5.59 16.17
CA LEU A 52 7.40 -5.31 14.86
C LEU A 52 5.97 -4.79 15.01
N PRO A 53 5.57 -3.76 14.25
CA PRO A 53 4.18 -3.31 14.25
C PRO A 53 3.29 -4.43 13.71
N SER A 54 2.12 -4.61 14.32
CA SER A 54 1.10 -5.47 13.75
C SER A 54 0.58 -4.83 12.46
N PRO A 55 0.51 -5.57 11.35
CA PRO A 55 -0.13 -5.07 10.15
C PRO A 55 -1.64 -4.91 10.40
N SER A 56 -2.29 -4.06 9.60
CA SER A 56 -3.75 -3.90 9.61
C SER A 56 -4.44 -5.18 9.13
N GLN A 57 -5.74 -5.29 9.34
CA GLN A 57 -6.52 -6.40 8.78
C GLN A 57 -6.34 -6.47 7.25
N PHE A 58 -6.00 -7.65 6.75
CA PHE A 58 -5.85 -7.91 5.32
C PHE A 58 -7.18 -8.37 4.72
N THR A 59 -7.51 -7.83 3.55
CA THR A 59 -8.63 -8.32 2.73
C THR A 59 -8.12 -8.50 1.31
N ARG A 60 -8.38 -9.67 0.74
CA ARG A 60 -7.98 -9.99 -0.62
C ARG A 60 -8.72 -9.07 -1.61
N PRO A 61 -8.03 -8.44 -2.58
CA PRO A 61 -8.69 -7.58 -3.55
C PRO A 61 -9.62 -8.40 -4.46
N PRO A 62 -10.68 -7.78 -5.03
CA PRO A 62 -11.55 -8.46 -5.97
C PRO A 62 -10.80 -8.87 -7.25
N PRO A 63 -11.32 -9.84 -8.03
CA PRO A 63 -10.68 -10.32 -9.25
C PRO A 63 -10.27 -9.19 -10.22
N SER A 64 -11.12 -8.17 -10.40
CA SER A 64 -10.84 -7.03 -11.28
C SER A 64 -9.53 -6.29 -10.93
N GLN A 65 -9.16 -6.24 -9.66
CA GLN A 65 -7.91 -5.68 -9.20
C GLN A 65 -6.81 -6.75 -9.13
N TYR A 66 -7.11 -7.94 -8.60
CA TYR A 66 -6.16 -9.05 -8.43
C TYR A 66 -5.42 -9.40 -9.73
N TYR A 67 -6.14 -9.49 -10.85
CA TYR A 67 -5.57 -9.85 -12.15
C TYR A 67 -4.92 -8.66 -12.90
N THR A 68 -4.87 -7.47 -12.30
CA THR A 68 -3.99 -6.39 -12.79
C THR A 68 -2.52 -6.62 -12.42
N TYR A 69 -2.25 -7.51 -11.45
CA TYR A 69 -0.89 -7.85 -11.03
C TYR A 69 -0.08 -8.47 -12.18
N ARG A 70 1.17 -8.03 -12.33
CA ARG A 70 2.10 -8.58 -13.32
C ARG A 70 3.38 -9.04 -12.64
N ILE A 71 3.80 -10.26 -12.96
CA ILE A 71 5.05 -10.84 -12.44
C ILE A 71 6.24 -10.14 -13.09
N GLN A 72 6.81 -9.19 -12.39
CA GLN A 72 8.01 -8.45 -12.81
C GLN A 72 9.31 -9.10 -12.32
N ARG A 73 10.45 -8.66 -12.87
CA ARG A 73 11.78 -9.13 -12.44
C ARG A 73 12.16 -8.51 -11.08
N GLY A 74 12.73 -9.34 -10.20
CA GLY A 74 13.25 -8.90 -8.90
C GLY A 74 12.19 -8.29 -7.98
N GLU A 75 12.48 -7.08 -7.47
CA GLU A 75 11.63 -6.33 -6.52
C GLU A 75 10.68 -5.31 -7.20
N GLN A 76 10.57 -5.30 -8.53
CA GLN A 76 9.72 -4.35 -9.25
C GLN A 76 8.23 -4.53 -8.89
N GLY A 77 7.55 -3.40 -8.66
CA GLY A 77 6.13 -3.32 -8.30
C GLY A 77 5.81 -3.59 -6.82
N VAL A 78 6.79 -3.97 -5.99
CA VAL A 78 6.55 -4.33 -4.59
C VAL A 78 6.01 -3.18 -3.75
N LEU A 79 6.36 -1.94 -4.10
CA LEU A 79 5.93 -0.72 -3.39
C LEU A 79 4.75 0.00 -4.06
N THR A 80 4.07 -0.62 -5.02
CA THR A 80 2.96 0.02 -5.75
C THR A 80 1.66 -0.76 -5.69
N TYR A 81 1.71 -2.06 -5.41
CA TYR A 81 0.56 -2.94 -5.55
C TYR A 81 -0.22 -3.10 -4.22
N GLU A 82 -1.36 -2.43 -4.11
CA GLU A 82 -2.27 -2.49 -2.96
C GLU A 82 -3.25 -3.67 -3.06
N PRO A 83 -3.78 -4.19 -1.93
CA PRO A 83 -3.51 -3.81 -0.52
C PRO A 83 -2.26 -4.49 0.07
N TYR A 84 -1.61 -5.37 -0.69
CA TYR A 84 -0.46 -6.17 -0.23
C TYR A 84 0.71 -5.30 0.24
N LYS A 85 0.99 -4.19 -0.46
CA LYS A 85 2.03 -3.24 -0.03
C LYS A 85 1.75 -2.74 1.38
N SER A 86 0.60 -2.10 1.60
CA SER A 86 0.28 -1.48 2.89
C SER A 86 0.25 -2.49 4.02
N TYR A 87 -0.18 -3.72 3.72
CA TYR A 87 -0.20 -4.82 4.68
C TYR A 87 1.20 -5.34 5.05
N LEU A 88 2.08 -5.58 4.06
CA LEU A 88 3.39 -6.21 4.30
C LEU A 88 4.49 -5.20 4.69
N LEU A 89 4.38 -3.94 4.28
CA LEU A 89 5.39 -2.92 4.52
C LEU A 89 5.72 -2.70 6.01
N PRO A 90 4.76 -2.69 6.97
CA PRO A 90 5.07 -2.54 8.40
C PRO A 90 5.97 -3.64 8.95
N LEU A 91 5.83 -4.87 8.43
CA LEU A 91 6.62 -6.04 8.83
C LEU A 91 8.08 -5.95 8.36
N TRP A 92 8.37 -5.12 7.36
CA TRP A 92 9.68 -5.04 6.72
C TRP A 92 10.63 -4.07 7.44
N ARG A 93 11.48 -4.60 8.35
CA ARG A 93 12.44 -3.84 9.14
C ARG A 93 13.79 -4.55 9.25
N PHE A 94 14.89 -3.80 9.23
CA PHE A 94 16.24 -4.37 9.24
C PHE A 94 17.25 -3.41 9.88
N ARG A 95 16.86 -2.72 10.96
CA ARG A 95 17.76 -1.76 11.63
C ARG A 95 18.95 -2.48 12.26
N THR A 96 18.69 -3.53 13.01
CA THR A 96 19.66 -4.42 13.67
C THR A 96 19.47 -5.86 13.19
N PRO A 97 20.43 -6.78 13.41
CA PRO A 97 20.28 -8.18 13.07
C PRO A 97 19.06 -8.84 13.72
N SER A 98 18.81 -8.57 15.01
CA SER A 98 17.65 -9.08 15.76
C SER A 98 16.31 -8.66 15.12
N ILE A 99 16.21 -7.40 14.69
CA ILE A 99 15.00 -6.90 13.99
C ILE A 99 14.86 -7.55 12.61
N ALA A 100 15.97 -7.75 11.89
CA ALA A 100 15.97 -8.41 10.58
C ALA A 100 15.50 -9.87 10.68
N GLU A 101 15.92 -10.59 11.72
CA GLU A 101 15.47 -11.95 11.99
C GLU A 101 13.95 -11.99 12.22
N LYS A 102 13.43 -11.17 13.12
CA LYS A 102 11.98 -11.05 13.36
C LYS A 102 11.22 -10.69 12.09
N SER A 103 11.72 -9.71 11.33
CA SER A 103 11.09 -9.21 10.11
C SER A 103 11.03 -10.27 9.02
N SER A 104 12.14 -10.94 8.76
CA SER A 104 12.23 -12.00 7.75
C SER A 104 11.33 -13.20 8.11
N ASN A 105 11.29 -13.59 9.39
CA ASN A 105 10.39 -14.63 9.90
C ASN A 105 8.92 -14.23 9.76
N ALA A 106 8.55 -12.98 10.09
CA ALA A 106 7.18 -12.50 9.95
C ALA A 106 6.73 -12.49 8.48
N LEU A 107 7.57 -11.98 7.57
CA LEU A 107 7.29 -11.99 6.13
C LEU A 107 7.21 -13.41 5.56
N TYR A 108 8.03 -14.34 6.05
CA TYR A 108 7.95 -15.74 5.69
C TYR A 108 6.68 -16.42 6.23
N GLY A 109 6.24 -16.04 7.43
CA GLY A 109 4.95 -16.43 7.98
C GLY A 109 3.80 -16.00 7.08
N GLU A 110 3.80 -14.75 6.61
CA GLU A 110 2.81 -14.25 5.64
C GLU A 110 2.89 -14.97 4.30
N PHE A 111 4.10 -15.28 3.81
CA PHE A 111 4.30 -16.09 2.61
C PHE A 111 3.60 -17.45 2.72
N LEU A 112 3.75 -18.14 3.86
CA LEU A 112 3.09 -19.43 4.11
C LEU A 112 1.58 -19.29 4.33
N ARG A 113 1.12 -18.20 4.95
CA ARG A 113 -0.32 -17.91 5.11
C ARG A 113 -0.99 -17.73 3.75
N PHE A 114 -0.41 -16.91 2.87
CA PHE A 114 -0.91 -16.72 1.52
C PHE A 114 -0.89 -18.00 0.68
N TYR A 115 0.12 -18.86 0.88
CA TYR A 115 0.12 -20.18 0.26
C TYR A 115 -1.10 -21.03 0.69
N LYS A 116 -1.43 -21.04 1.98
CA LYS A 116 -2.61 -21.76 2.50
C LYS A 116 -3.94 -21.19 1.98
N GLU A 117 -3.97 -19.89 1.68
CA GLU A 117 -5.13 -19.19 1.13
C GLU A 117 -5.21 -19.24 -0.41
N ASP A 118 -4.31 -19.99 -1.06
CA ASP A 118 -4.24 -20.07 -2.52
C ASP A 118 -4.07 -18.67 -3.15
N ASP A 119 -3.29 -17.82 -2.48
CA ASP A 119 -2.98 -16.44 -2.86
C ASP A 119 -1.56 -16.28 -3.39
N PHE A 120 -1.43 -16.50 -4.69
CA PHE A 120 -0.17 -16.31 -5.39
C PHE A 120 0.35 -14.86 -5.28
N VAL A 121 -0.50 -13.85 -5.42
CA VAL A 121 -0.04 -12.45 -5.43
C VAL A 121 0.50 -12.06 -4.06
N GLY A 122 -0.20 -12.43 -2.99
CA GLY A 122 0.30 -12.24 -1.63
C GLY A 122 1.61 -12.98 -1.38
N MET A 123 1.70 -14.22 -1.86
CA MET A 123 2.91 -15.05 -1.73
C MET A 123 4.12 -14.44 -2.48
N ASP A 124 3.95 -13.99 -3.73
CA ASP A 124 5.03 -13.33 -4.49
C ASP A 124 5.40 -11.96 -3.88
N MET A 125 4.42 -11.20 -3.38
CA MET A 125 4.69 -9.93 -2.70
C MET A 125 5.54 -10.15 -1.43
N SER A 126 5.20 -11.12 -0.57
CA SER A 126 6.01 -11.48 0.59
C SER A 126 7.45 -11.87 0.20
N ARG A 127 7.60 -12.73 -0.83
CA ARG A 127 8.92 -13.10 -1.37
C ARG A 127 9.71 -11.87 -1.86
N LYS A 128 9.06 -10.92 -2.53
CA LYS A 128 9.68 -9.68 -3.00
C LYS A 128 10.08 -8.76 -1.86
N PHE A 129 9.29 -8.66 -0.79
CA PHE A 129 9.68 -7.91 0.41
C PHE A 129 10.91 -8.52 1.09
N ILE A 130 10.99 -9.85 1.18
CA ILE A 130 12.18 -10.56 1.68
C ILE A 130 13.39 -10.26 0.78
N GLN A 131 13.23 -10.34 -0.55
CA GLN A 131 14.28 -9.98 -1.51
C GLN A 131 14.75 -8.53 -1.34
N MET A 132 13.81 -7.61 -1.16
CA MET A 132 14.09 -6.19 -0.94
C MET A 132 14.82 -5.97 0.39
N GLY A 133 14.54 -6.78 1.43
CA GLY A 133 15.29 -6.77 2.69
C GLY A 133 16.76 -7.14 2.50
N MET A 134 17.02 -8.17 1.69
CA MET A 134 18.38 -8.59 1.32
C MET A 134 19.10 -7.47 0.55
N THR A 135 18.52 -6.98 -0.55
CA THR A 135 19.18 -5.97 -1.42
C THR A 135 19.40 -4.65 -0.71
N ARG A 136 18.41 -4.17 0.06
CA ARG A 136 18.51 -2.89 0.79
C ARG A 136 19.51 -2.99 1.92
N SER A 137 19.47 -4.05 2.73
CA SER A 137 20.46 -4.24 3.80
C SER A 137 21.89 -4.24 3.24
N LYS A 138 22.14 -4.97 2.15
CA LYS A 138 23.45 -4.96 1.48
C LYS A 138 23.84 -3.58 0.97
N ARG A 139 22.90 -2.80 0.46
CA ARG A 139 23.16 -1.41 0.02
C ARG A 139 23.57 -0.51 1.19
N TYR A 140 22.92 -0.63 2.35
CA TYR A 140 23.30 0.13 3.56
C TYR A 140 24.64 -0.33 4.16
N ALA A 141 25.01 -1.60 3.96
CA ALA A 141 26.35 -2.08 4.28
C ALA A 141 27.42 -1.49 3.35
N ASN A 142 27.11 -1.32 2.06
CA ASN A 142 28.07 -0.80 1.08
C ASN A 142 28.16 0.73 1.05
N HIS A 143 27.08 1.44 1.39
CA HIS A 143 27.04 2.90 1.33
C HIS A 143 26.42 3.44 2.63
N LYS A 144 27.19 4.22 3.39
CA LYS A 144 26.72 4.92 4.59
C LYS A 144 25.50 5.78 4.23
N GLY A 145 24.39 5.59 4.95
CA GLY A 145 23.11 6.26 4.67
C GLY A 145 22.30 5.70 3.50
N GLY A 146 22.83 4.71 2.75
CA GLY A 146 22.11 3.99 1.71
C GLY A 146 21.94 4.74 0.38
N ARG A 147 22.57 5.92 0.23
CA ARG A 147 22.62 6.68 -1.02
C ARG A 147 23.69 6.07 -1.93
N LYS A 148 23.27 5.57 -3.09
CA LYS A 148 24.16 4.94 -4.08
C LYS A 148 24.72 5.93 -5.12
N TYR A 149 23.95 6.98 -5.43
CA TYR A 149 24.27 7.93 -6.48
C TYR A 149 24.28 9.36 -5.94
N ASP A 150 25.27 10.15 -6.37
CA ASP A 150 25.28 11.59 -6.23
C ASP A 150 24.93 12.28 -7.55
N ILE A 151 24.62 13.58 -7.48
CA ILE A 151 24.40 14.41 -8.67
C ILE A 151 25.74 15.05 -9.00
N GLY A 152 26.30 14.70 -10.16
CA GLY A 152 27.52 15.27 -10.71
C GLY A 152 27.34 16.72 -11.15
N LYS A 153 28.44 17.36 -11.54
CA LYS A 153 28.47 18.79 -11.92
C LYS A 153 27.53 19.10 -13.09
N ASP A 154 27.31 18.13 -13.98
CA ASP A 154 26.47 18.28 -15.17
C ASP A 154 25.04 17.71 -15.00
N GLY A 155 24.63 17.43 -13.75
CA GLY A 155 23.31 16.86 -13.44
C GLY A 155 23.21 15.35 -13.63
N GLU A 156 24.31 14.69 -14.03
CA GLU A 156 24.38 13.23 -14.19
C GLU A 156 24.41 12.49 -12.85
N LYS A 157 23.94 11.24 -12.83
CA LYS A 157 24.01 10.39 -11.62
C LYS A 157 25.35 9.68 -11.58
N VAL A 158 26.22 10.09 -10.67
CA VAL A 158 27.53 9.47 -10.44
C VAL A 158 27.41 8.43 -9.33
N GLU A 159 27.88 7.20 -9.58
CA GLU A 159 27.90 6.16 -8.54
C GLU A 159 28.94 6.50 -7.47
N ILE A 160 28.51 6.51 -6.21
CA ILE A 160 29.38 6.81 -5.07
C ILE A 160 30.18 5.56 -4.74
N GLU A 161 31.45 5.73 -4.38
CA GLU A 161 32.29 4.64 -3.88
C GLU A 161 31.68 3.95 -2.66
N LYS A 162 32.03 2.68 -2.47
CA LYS A 162 31.57 1.91 -1.32
C LYS A 162 32.30 2.39 -0.07
N SER A 163 31.56 2.80 0.95
CA SER A 163 32.14 3.15 2.24
C SER A 163 32.63 1.90 2.97
N GLN A 164 33.71 2.05 3.75
CA GLN A 164 34.30 0.99 4.55
C GLN A 164 34.37 1.42 6.03
N GLY A 165 34.20 0.47 6.94
CA GLY A 165 34.38 0.64 8.38
C GLY A 165 33.38 1.58 9.05
N HIS A 166 32.26 1.94 8.40
CA HIS A 166 31.28 2.82 9.03
C HIS A 166 30.42 2.08 10.06
N GLU A 167 29.98 2.82 11.07
CA GLU A 167 29.13 2.30 12.14
C GLU A 167 27.89 1.58 11.58
N GLY A 168 27.64 0.36 12.07
CA GLY A 168 26.53 -0.48 11.66
C GLY A 168 26.73 -1.22 10.33
N GLN A 169 27.88 -1.13 9.65
CA GLN A 169 28.15 -1.89 8.42
C GLN A 169 27.98 -3.40 8.63
N GLU A 170 28.59 -3.95 9.69
CA GLU A 170 28.54 -5.39 10.00
C GLU A 170 27.10 -5.86 10.25
N ASP A 171 26.35 -5.12 11.08
CA ASP A 171 24.93 -5.37 11.33
C ASP A 171 24.10 -5.44 10.04
N LYS A 172 24.40 -4.60 9.06
CA LYS A 172 23.71 -4.60 7.75
C LYS A 172 24.13 -5.78 6.87
N LEU A 173 25.38 -6.22 6.96
CA LEU A 173 25.84 -7.44 6.28
C LEU A 173 25.12 -8.67 6.85
N ILE A 174 25.06 -8.79 8.18
CA ILE A 174 24.36 -9.88 8.87
C ILE A 174 22.87 -9.84 8.51
N ALA A 175 22.21 -8.68 8.59
CA ALA A 175 20.82 -8.52 8.18
C ALA A 175 20.58 -8.95 6.72
N SER A 176 21.48 -8.58 5.81
CA SER A 176 21.40 -9.04 4.42
C SER A 176 21.50 -10.57 4.30
N GLY A 177 22.33 -11.21 5.11
CA GLY A 177 22.48 -12.67 5.16
C GLY A 177 21.20 -13.36 5.61
N ILE A 178 20.58 -12.86 6.68
CA ILE A 178 19.30 -13.36 7.22
C ILE A 178 18.20 -13.33 6.14
N PHE A 179 18.03 -12.21 5.45
CA PHE A 179 17.03 -12.12 4.38
C PHE A 179 17.37 -13.00 3.18
N LYS A 180 18.66 -13.19 2.86
CA LYS A 180 19.10 -14.05 1.77
C LYS A 180 18.67 -15.50 2.02
N GLU A 181 18.91 -16.01 3.22
CA GLU A 181 18.51 -17.37 3.59
C GLU A 181 17.00 -17.57 3.44
N MET A 182 16.18 -16.65 3.96
CA MET A 182 14.72 -16.71 3.82
C MET A 182 14.26 -16.60 2.36
N TRP A 183 14.93 -15.77 1.55
CA TRP A 183 14.63 -15.64 0.13
C TRP A 183 14.92 -16.94 -0.64
N GLU A 184 16.01 -17.63 -0.32
CA GLU A 184 16.34 -18.94 -0.89
C GLU A 184 15.27 -19.98 -0.54
N ARG A 185 14.79 -19.98 0.71
CA ARG A 185 13.65 -20.84 1.13
C ARG A 185 12.39 -20.56 0.33
N CYS A 186 12.01 -19.28 0.14
CA CYS A 186 10.86 -18.94 -0.69
C CYS A 186 11.03 -19.39 -2.15
N ARG A 187 12.24 -19.27 -2.71
CA ARG A 187 12.52 -19.71 -4.10
C ARG A 187 12.48 -21.22 -4.26
N GLY A 188 12.91 -21.96 -3.25
CA GLY A 188 12.88 -23.42 -3.21
C GLY A 188 11.50 -24.02 -2.89
N HIS A 189 10.51 -23.20 -2.51
CA HIS A 189 9.20 -23.68 -2.12
C HIS A 189 8.41 -24.22 -3.33
N GLU A 190 8.12 -25.52 -3.37
CA GLU A 190 7.42 -26.15 -4.49
C GLU A 190 6.01 -25.57 -4.70
N GLY A 191 5.29 -25.29 -3.61
CA GLY A 191 3.98 -24.64 -3.69
C GLY A 191 4.01 -23.26 -4.34
N TYR A 192 5.14 -22.55 -4.30
CA TYR A 192 5.28 -21.26 -4.98
C TYR A 192 5.28 -21.46 -6.50
N LYS A 193 5.99 -22.48 -6.99
CA LYS A 193 6.07 -22.79 -8.43
C LYS A 193 4.68 -23.20 -8.96
N ALA A 194 4.00 -24.07 -8.23
CA ALA A 194 2.65 -24.53 -8.56
C ALA A 194 1.64 -23.36 -8.62
N LEU A 195 1.59 -22.51 -7.58
CA LEU A 195 0.69 -21.36 -7.56
C LEU A 195 1.03 -20.32 -8.63
N LYS A 196 2.31 -20.16 -8.97
CA LYS A 196 2.74 -19.28 -10.05
C LYS A 196 2.18 -19.74 -11.39
N GLU A 197 2.30 -21.02 -11.70
CA GLU A 197 1.79 -21.61 -12.95
C GLU A 197 0.28 -21.48 -13.03
N LYS A 198 -0.43 -21.81 -11.94
CA LYS A 198 -1.88 -21.63 -11.82
C LYS A 198 -2.31 -20.19 -12.06
N PHE A 199 -1.67 -19.23 -11.39
CA PHE A 199 -1.98 -17.81 -11.57
C PHE A 199 -1.75 -17.33 -13.01
N GLN A 200 -0.69 -17.81 -13.68
CA GLN A 200 -0.42 -17.44 -15.07
C GLN A 200 -1.51 -17.96 -16.03
N MET A 201 -2.02 -19.17 -15.78
CA MET A 201 -3.14 -19.73 -16.53
C MET A 201 -4.42 -18.93 -16.28
N GLU A 202 -4.80 -18.72 -15.02
CA GLU A 202 -5.98 -17.93 -14.64
C GLU A 202 -5.92 -16.51 -15.19
N LEU A 203 -4.74 -15.87 -15.17
CA LEU A 203 -4.53 -14.55 -15.71
C LEU A 203 -4.73 -14.51 -17.23
N LYS A 204 -4.29 -15.55 -17.95
CA LYS A 204 -4.50 -15.66 -19.40
C LYS A 204 -5.99 -15.80 -19.72
N ASP A 205 -6.69 -16.66 -18.98
CA ASP A 205 -8.12 -16.90 -19.16
C ASP A 205 -8.93 -15.63 -18.85
N TRP A 206 -8.58 -14.93 -17.76
CA TRP A 206 -9.19 -13.65 -17.40
C TRP A 206 -9.10 -12.67 -18.57
N ILE A 207 -7.89 -12.49 -19.10
CA ILE A 207 -7.61 -11.54 -20.19
C ILE A 207 -8.39 -11.91 -21.44
N SER A 208 -8.53 -13.20 -21.78
CA SER A 208 -9.32 -13.65 -22.94
C SER A 208 -10.78 -13.24 -22.77
N VAL A 209 -11.40 -13.66 -21.66
CA VAL A 209 -12.83 -13.43 -21.39
C VAL A 209 -13.19 -11.95 -21.44
N HIS A 210 -12.33 -11.09 -20.90
CA HIS A 210 -12.66 -9.68 -20.81
C HIS A 210 -12.18 -8.85 -22.00
N ARG A 211 -11.22 -9.34 -22.79
CA ARG A 211 -10.96 -8.80 -24.13
C ARG A 211 -12.18 -9.06 -25.01
N GLU A 212 -12.71 -10.28 -24.99
CA GLU A 212 -13.93 -10.67 -25.73
C GLU A 212 -15.15 -9.88 -25.26
N LYS A 213 -15.36 -9.75 -23.95
CA LYS A 213 -16.43 -8.92 -23.40
C LYS A 213 -16.33 -7.45 -23.87
N THR A 214 -15.14 -6.87 -23.83
CA THR A 214 -14.91 -5.50 -24.32
C THR A 214 -15.24 -5.37 -25.81
N GLN A 215 -14.99 -6.41 -26.60
CA GLN A 215 -15.29 -6.40 -28.03
C GLN A 215 -16.79 -6.60 -28.31
N ASN A 216 -17.43 -7.54 -27.63
CA ASN A 216 -18.86 -7.80 -27.72
C ASN A 216 -19.68 -6.61 -27.24
N ASP A 217 -19.28 -5.95 -26.14
CA ASP A 217 -19.93 -4.74 -25.64
C ASP A 217 -19.80 -3.58 -26.63
N LYS A 218 -18.64 -3.44 -27.29
CA LYS A 218 -18.44 -2.44 -28.37
C LYS A 218 -19.28 -2.73 -29.60
N GLU A 219 -19.40 -4.00 -30.00
CA GLU A 219 -20.26 -4.40 -31.12
C GLU A 219 -21.73 -4.18 -30.79
N ARG A 220 -22.18 -4.57 -29.59
CA ARG A 220 -23.54 -4.31 -29.10
C ARG A 220 -23.87 -2.82 -29.06
N PHE A 221 -22.93 -1.99 -28.62
CA PHE A 221 -23.11 -0.53 -28.59
C PHE A 221 -23.26 0.04 -30.01
N LYS A 222 -22.44 -0.42 -30.97
CA LYS A 222 -22.57 -0.03 -32.39
C LYS A 222 -23.88 -0.47 -33.03
N VAL A 223 -24.40 -1.65 -32.69
CA VAL A 223 -25.69 -2.14 -33.18
C VAL A 223 -26.82 -1.28 -32.62
N ASN A 224 -26.83 -1.02 -31.31
CA ASN A 224 -27.80 -0.13 -30.68
C ASN A 224 -27.77 1.30 -31.27
N GLU A 225 -26.59 1.87 -31.57
CA GLU A 225 -26.49 3.18 -32.24
C GLU A 225 -27.08 3.17 -33.66
N ARG A 226 -26.91 2.07 -34.41
CA ARG A 226 -27.51 1.92 -35.74
C ARG A 226 -29.02 1.78 -35.67
N GLU A 227 -29.53 0.92 -34.79
CA GLU A 227 -30.97 0.74 -34.56
C GLU A 227 -31.65 2.06 -34.16
N GLN A 228 -31.06 2.81 -33.21
CA GLN A 228 -31.56 4.14 -32.85
C GLN A 228 -31.53 5.13 -34.00
N SER A 229 -30.52 5.05 -34.88
CA SER A 229 -30.43 5.91 -36.05
C SER A 229 -31.44 5.55 -37.15
N GLU A 230 -31.78 4.26 -37.28
CA GLU A 230 -32.78 3.74 -38.22
C GLU A 230 -34.20 4.04 -37.74
N GLU A 231 -34.46 3.86 -36.44
CA GLU A 231 -35.74 4.20 -35.81
C GLU A 231 -35.99 5.73 -35.87
N ALA A 232 -34.96 6.54 -35.68
CA ALA A 232 -35.03 7.99 -35.89
C ALA A 232 -35.25 8.40 -37.36
N ARG A 233 -34.88 7.56 -38.34
CA ARG A 233 -35.17 7.79 -39.77
C ARG A 233 -36.60 7.38 -40.12
N TYR A 234 -37.08 6.27 -39.56
CA TYR A 234 -38.44 5.77 -39.76
C TYR A 234 -39.49 6.76 -39.21
N ILE A 235 -39.28 7.29 -38.00
CA ILE A 235 -40.17 8.32 -37.39
C ILE A 235 -40.22 9.61 -38.23
N LYS A 236 -39.14 9.96 -38.94
CA LYS A 236 -39.12 11.13 -39.84
C LYS A 236 -39.90 10.89 -41.13
N GLN A 237 -39.93 9.65 -41.64
CA GLN A 237 -40.69 9.28 -42.82
C GLN A 237 -42.20 9.21 -42.52
N GLU A 238 -42.61 8.64 -41.39
CA GLU A 238 -44.02 8.67 -40.97
C GLU A 238 -44.52 10.09 -40.63
N GLY A 239 -43.62 10.96 -40.14
CA GLY A 239 -43.91 12.39 -39.95
C GLY A 239 -44.08 13.19 -41.25
N GLU A 240 -43.55 12.71 -42.37
CA GLU A 240 -43.77 13.28 -43.71
C GLU A 240 -45.00 12.65 -44.41
N GLU A 241 -45.34 11.39 -44.14
CA GLU A 241 -46.55 10.74 -44.69
C GLU A 241 -47.85 11.17 -43.99
N VAL A 242 -47.80 11.63 -42.73
CA VAL A 242 -48.91 12.33 -42.05
C VAL A 242 -48.82 13.85 -42.27
N GLY A 243 -48.19 14.27 -43.37
CA GLY A 243 -47.98 15.66 -43.77
C GLY A 243 -48.90 16.15 -44.89
N ASP A 244 -49.91 15.38 -45.30
CA ASP A 244 -50.85 15.79 -46.36
C ASP A 244 -52.32 15.61 -45.96
N LEU A 245 -52.70 16.10 -44.76
CA LEU A 245 -54.05 16.64 -44.58
C LEU A 245 -54.12 17.68 -43.44
N LYS A 246 -54.21 18.94 -43.87
CA LYS A 246 -54.80 20.11 -43.18
C LYS A 246 -54.00 20.80 -42.06
N ASP A 247 -53.44 21.94 -42.48
CA ASP A 247 -53.49 23.25 -41.83
C ASP A 247 -54.27 23.31 -40.50
N CYS A 248 -53.51 23.49 -39.42
CA CYS A 248 -53.97 24.38 -38.35
C CYS A 248 -52.77 25.04 -37.66
N ARG A 249 -52.61 26.34 -37.94
CA ARG A 249 -51.64 27.25 -37.33
C ARG A 249 -51.66 27.17 -35.79
N GLN A 250 -50.58 26.68 -35.20
CA GLN A 250 -50.10 27.15 -33.91
C GLN A 250 -48.63 27.57 -34.02
N ARG A 251 -48.42 28.89 -33.96
CA ARG A 251 -47.11 29.54 -33.99
C ARG A 251 -46.27 29.05 -32.80
N LYS A 252 -45.17 28.34 -33.07
CA LYS A 252 -44.08 28.19 -32.09
C LYS A 252 -43.32 29.51 -32.01
N ARG A 253 -43.14 30.02 -30.79
CA ARG A 253 -42.39 31.25 -30.51
C ARG A 253 -40.90 31.07 -30.87
N PRO A 254 -40.24 32.07 -31.48
CA PRO A 254 -38.81 32.01 -31.77
C PRO A 254 -37.94 31.95 -30.51
N TRP A 255 -36.81 31.26 -30.63
CA TRP A 255 -35.83 30.93 -29.60
C TRP A 255 -35.02 32.14 -29.06
N SER A 256 -35.55 33.35 -29.20
CA SER A 256 -34.97 34.61 -28.70
C SER A 256 -35.67 35.14 -27.45
N GLU A 257 -36.85 34.65 -27.07
CA GLU A 257 -37.57 35.10 -25.86
C GLU A 257 -37.21 34.31 -24.58
N ILE A 258 -36.55 33.15 -24.67
CA ILE A 258 -36.17 32.36 -23.47
C ILE A 258 -34.89 32.92 -22.81
N LYS A 259 -34.14 33.78 -23.49
CA LYS A 259 -32.87 34.31 -23.01
C LYS A 259 -33.00 35.54 -22.10
N GLU A 260 -34.18 36.15 -21.98
CA GLU A 260 -34.41 37.28 -21.07
C GLU A 260 -34.94 36.88 -19.67
N GLU A 261 -35.66 35.76 -19.51
CA GLU A 261 -36.12 35.33 -18.18
C GLU A 261 -35.02 34.74 -17.28
N GLN A 262 -33.91 34.27 -17.86
CA GLN A 262 -32.75 33.78 -17.09
C GLN A 262 -31.81 34.91 -16.63
N LYS A 263 -31.98 36.14 -17.15
CA LYS A 263 -31.17 37.31 -16.77
C LYS A 263 -31.78 38.14 -15.64
N MET A 264 -33.05 37.91 -15.28
CA MET A 264 -33.79 38.61 -14.20
C MET A 264 -33.85 37.84 -12.87
N LYS A 265 -33.19 36.68 -12.73
CA LYS A 265 -33.15 35.89 -11.48
C LYS A 265 -31.80 35.85 -10.79
N LYS A 266 -30.84 36.69 -11.22
CA LYS A 266 -29.48 36.72 -10.68
C LYS A 266 -29.08 38.05 -10.02
N GLU A 267 -30.02 38.97 -9.81
CA GLU A 267 -29.73 40.27 -9.17
C GLU A 267 -30.40 40.49 -7.80
N ASP A 268 -31.33 39.64 -7.34
CA ASP A 268 -31.89 39.72 -5.98
C ASP A 268 -31.42 38.56 -5.10
N SER A 269 -30.27 38.70 -4.44
CA SER A 269 -29.95 38.09 -3.12
C SER A 269 -28.46 38.22 -2.76
N VAL A 270 -27.94 39.45 -2.70
CA VAL A 270 -26.73 39.78 -1.94
C VAL A 270 -26.98 41.06 -1.15
N GLU A 271 -27.22 40.93 0.15
CA GLU A 271 -26.85 41.85 1.25
C GLU A 271 -27.32 41.21 2.57
N GLU A 272 -26.39 40.74 3.42
CA GLU A 272 -26.05 41.33 4.74
C GLU A 272 -27.11 41.03 5.83
N THR A 273 -26.85 40.57 7.07
CA THR A 273 -25.68 40.52 7.96
C THR A 273 -25.95 39.52 9.14
N SER A 274 -24.86 39.10 9.79
CA SER A 274 -24.68 38.92 11.24
C SER A 274 -25.76 38.27 12.12
N SER A 275 -25.46 37.10 12.71
CA SER A 275 -25.32 36.91 14.18
C SER A 275 -25.19 35.42 14.58
N ASN A 276 -24.14 35.12 15.34
CA ASN A 276 -23.86 33.82 15.97
C ASN A 276 -24.72 33.64 17.24
N PRO A 277 -25.15 32.42 17.61
CA PRO A 277 -24.64 31.92 18.89
C PRO A 277 -24.31 30.42 18.95
N ARG A 278 -23.21 30.21 19.65
CA ARG A 278 -22.57 28.98 20.14
C ARG A 278 -23.49 28.22 21.11
N MET A 279 -23.80 26.94 20.84
CA MET A 279 -24.36 26.03 21.86
C MET A 279 -23.51 24.77 22.06
N LYS A 280 -23.26 24.51 23.34
CA LYS A 280 -22.37 23.50 23.91
C LYS A 280 -23.05 22.13 23.94
N ARG A 281 -22.23 21.08 23.76
CA ARG A 281 -22.53 19.68 24.02
C ARG A 281 -23.06 19.49 25.46
N LYS A 282 -24.15 18.72 25.62
CA LYS A 282 -24.53 18.11 26.89
C LYS A 282 -24.20 16.61 26.87
N ARG A 283 -23.49 16.22 27.93
CA ARG A 283 -23.19 14.89 28.42
C ARG A 283 -24.50 14.22 28.87
N ILE A 284 -24.66 12.92 28.62
CA ILE A 284 -25.70 12.09 29.24
C ILE A 284 -24.95 10.97 29.96
N ASP A 285 -25.01 10.99 31.29
CA ASP A 285 -24.70 9.86 32.16
C ASP A 285 -26.05 9.26 32.59
N LEU A 286 -26.21 7.94 32.43
CA LEU A 286 -27.03 7.03 33.24
C LEU A 286 -26.63 5.59 32.89
#